data_AF-A0A916WWX0-F1
#
_entry.id   AF-A0A916WWX0-F1
#
_cell.length_a   1.000
_cell.length_b   1.000
_cell.length_c   1.000
_cell.angle_alpha   90.00
_cell.angle_beta   90.00
_cell.angle_gamma   90.00
#
_symmetry.space_group_name_H-M   'P 1'
#
loop_
_entity.id
_entity.type
_entity.pdbx_description
1 polymer ?
#
loop_
_entity_poly.entity_id
_entity_poly.type
_entity_poly.pdbx_seq_one_letter_code
_entity_poly.pdbx_strand_id
1 'polypeptide(L)' 'MDDFFVSALRTEHLTFGDEATMVAAGKAVCSGLSNGKSSDEVEEGMRQASGLDPEDASKVVKWSLTVYCTSEMPHYYGLG' A
#
# COMPACT_ATOMS: atom_id res chain seq x y z
N MET A 1 6.34 5.47 -10.32
CA MET A 1 5.69 5.21 -9.01
C MET A 1 5.66 3.73 -8.75
N ASP A 2 5.09 2.94 -9.67
CA ASP A 2 5.03 1.48 -9.57
C ASP A 2 6.42 0.83 -9.39
N ASP A 3 7.41 1.20 -10.21
CA ASP A 3 8.79 0.68 -10.07
C ASP A 3 9.43 1.02 -8.71
N PHE A 4 9.17 2.23 -8.21
CA PHE A 4 9.69 2.66 -6.91
C PHE A 4 9.06 1.87 -5.77
N PHE A 5 7.74 1.67 -5.82
CA PHE A 5 7.01 0.85 -4.85
C PHE A 5 7.54 -0.59 -4.84
N VAL A 6 7.64 -1.22 -6.01
CA VAL A 6 8.16 -2.59 -6.13
C VAL A 6 9.60 -2.69 -5.65
N SER A 7 10.45 -1.71 -5.99
CA SER A 7 11.85 -1.69 -5.52
C SER A 7 11.94 -1.53 -4.00
N ALA A 8 11.07 -0.70 -3.39
CA ALA A 8 11.02 -0.53 -1.94
C ALA A 8 10.60 -1.82 -1.24
N LEU A 9 9.56 -2.49 -1.75
CA LEU A 9 9.12 -3.79 -1.25
C LEU A 9 10.24 -4.84 -1.33
N ARG A 10 10.94 -4.93 -2.47
CA ARG A 10 12.05 -5.86 -2.66
C ARG A 10 13.21 -5.60 -1.69
N THR A 11 13.49 -4.34 -1.39
CA THR A 11 14.54 -3.94 -0.43
C THR A 11 14.23 -4.42 0.99
N GLU A 12 12.96 -4.48 1.35
CA GLU A 12 12.50 -4.99 2.65
C GLU A 12 12.13 -6.49 2.64
N HIS A 13 12.43 -7.20 1.55
CA HIS A 13 12.06 -8.61 1.35
C HIS A 13 10.54 -8.89 1.39
N LEU A 14 9.72 -7.87 1.07
CA LEU A 14 8.25 -7.91 1.07
C LEU A 14 7.69 -8.29 -0.30
N THR A 15 8.02 -9.49 -0.80
CA THR A 15 7.57 -9.95 -2.12
C THR A 15 6.40 -10.92 -2.01
N PHE A 16 5.34 -10.70 -2.78
CA PHE A 16 4.18 -11.59 -2.86
C PHE A 16 3.60 -11.59 -4.27
N GLY A 17 3.26 -12.79 -4.79
CA GLY A 17 2.80 -12.95 -6.16
C GLY A 17 3.76 -12.34 -7.20
N ASP A 18 3.21 -11.87 -8.31
CA ASP A 18 3.94 -11.16 -9.36
C ASP A 18 3.96 -9.64 -9.15
N GLU A 19 4.79 -8.93 -9.91
CA GLU A 19 4.94 -7.47 -9.83
C GLU A 19 3.61 -6.73 -10.01
N ALA A 20 2.78 -7.17 -10.95
CA ALA A 20 1.46 -6.61 -11.18
C ALA A 20 0.53 -6.77 -9.96
N THR A 21 0.63 -7.89 -9.24
CA THR A 21 -0.14 -8.18 -8.03
C THR A 21 0.28 -7.25 -6.90
N MET A 22 1.59 -7.05 -6.71
CA MET A 22 2.10 -6.11 -5.71
C MET A 22 1.59 -4.70 -5.96
N VAL A 23 1.71 -4.22 -7.21
CA VAL A 23 1.23 -2.88 -7.60
C VAL A 23 -0.27 -2.74 -7.41
N ALA A 24 -1.06 -3.72 -7.82
CA ALA A 24 -2.52 -3.71 -7.66
C ALA A 24 -2.93 -3.66 -6.17
N ALA A 25 -2.29 -4.47 -5.33
CA ALA A 25 -2.53 -4.46 -3.89
C ALA A 25 -2.19 -3.11 -3.26
N GLY A 26 -1.05 -2.51 -3.64
CA GLY A 26 -0.66 -1.20 -3.14
C GLY A 26 -1.61 -0.08 -3.53
N LYS A 27 -2.09 -0.06 -4.78
CA LYS A 27 -3.10 0.92 -5.23
C LYS A 27 -4.45 0.73 -4.54
N ALA A 28 -4.80 -0.52 -4.21
CA ALA A 28 -6.05 -0.81 -3.49
C ALA A 28 -6.08 -0.22 -2.07
N VAL A 29 -4.93 0.00 -1.44
CA VAL A 29 -4.83 0.63 -0.10
C VAL A 29 -5.43 2.03 -0.11
N CYS A 30 -4.95 2.87 -1.01
CA CYS A 30 -5.38 4.26 -1.10
C CYS A 30 -6.81 4.38 -1.62
N SER A 31 -7.19 3.54 -2.59
CA SER A 31 -8.57 3.43 -3.02
C SER A 31 -9.50 3.05 -1.85
N GLY A 32 -9.10 2.10 -1.00
CA GLY A 32 -9.86 1.69 0.18
C GLY A 32 -10.11 2.83 1.15
N LEU A 33 -9.05 3.55 1.54
CA LEU A 33 -9.16 4.71 2.43
C LEU A 33 -10.02 5.82 1.83
N SER A 34 -9.84 6.12 0.54
CA SER A 34 -10.62 7.15 -0.14
C SER A 34 -12.10 6.79 -0.29
N ASN A 35 -12.44 5.50 -0.24
CA ASN A 35 -13.82 4.99 -0.19
C ASN A 35 -14.37 4.85 1.24
N GLY A 36 -13.66 5.37 2.25
CA GLY A 36 -14.12 5.39 3.65
C GLY A 36 -13.84 4.12 4.44
N LYS A 37 -12.99 3.20 3.94
CA LYS A 37 -12.52 2.07 4.75
C LYS A 37 -11.59 2.54 5.86
N SER A 38 -11.64 1.86 6.99
CA SER A 38 -10.71 2.07 8.09
C SER A 38 -9.33 1.51 7.75
N SER A 39 -8.28 2.01 8.41
CA SER A 39 -6.92 1.48 8.26
C SER A 39 -6.85 -0.02 8.54
N ASP A 40 -7.54 -0.50 9.57
CA ASP A 40 -7.62 -1.93 9.92
C ASP A 40 -8.23 -2.78 8.79
N GLU A 41 -9.29 -2.30 8.14
CA GLU A 41 -9.93 -3.00 7.01
C GLU A 41 -9.01 -3.07 5.79
N VAL A 42 -8.19 -2.04 5.59
CA VAL A 42 -7.22 -1.98 4.50
C VAL A 42 -6.02 -2.89 4.78
N GLU A 43 -5.54 -2.91 6.02
CA GLU A 43 -4.48 -3.84 6.46
C GLU A 43 -4.96 -5.29 6.38
N GLU A 44 -6.20 -5.59 6.81
CA GLU A 44 -6.78 -6.92 6.67
C GLU A 44 -6.93 -7.34 5.21
N GLY A 45 -7.40 -6.43 4.35
CA GLY A 45 -7.48 -6.66 2.90
C GLY A 45 -6.11 -6.93 2.27
N MET A 46 -5.07 -6.18 2.68
CA MET A 46 -3.69 -6.40 2.24
C MET A 46 -3.19 -7.78 2.67
N ARG A 47 -3.43 -8.18 3.92
CA ARG A 47 -3.05 -9.51 4.42
C ARG A 47 -3.71 -10.63 3.63
N GLN A 48 -5.01 -10.52 3.36
CA GLN A 48 -5.73 -11.52 2.58
C GLN A 48 -5.23 -11.60 1.13
N ALA A 49 -4.90 -10.46 0.51
CA ALA A 49 -4.42 -10.41 -0.87
C ALA A 49 -2.97 -10.87 -1.05
N SER A 50 -2.10 -10.62 -0.06
CA SER A 50 -0.67 -10.89 -0.13
C SER A 50 -0.26 -12.21 0.53
N GLY A 51 -1.08 -12.73 1.46
CA GLY A 51 -0.71 -13.87 2.31
C GLY A 51 0.39 -13.55 3.31
N LEU A 52 0.76 -12.28 3.47
CA LEU A 52 1.79 -11.84 4.39
C LEU A 52 1.31 -11.85 5.85
N ASP A 53 2.27 -12.04 6.75
CA ASP A 53 2.07 -11.83 8.17
C ASP A 53 1.67 -10.37 8.47
N PRO A 54 0.99 -10.12 9.60
CA PRO A 54 0.48 -8.78 9.93
C PRO A 54 1.54 -7.69 9.88
N GLU A 55 2.75 -7.98 10.38
CA GLU A 55 3.85 -7.01 10.43
C GLU A 55 4.31 -6.59 9.03
N ASP A 56 4.41 -7.55 8.12
CA ASP A 56 4.86 -7.31 6.75
C ASP A 56 3.77 -6.66 5.90
N ALA A 57 2.51 -7.06 6.07
CA ALA A 57 1.39 -6.39 5.44
C ALA A 57 1.29 -4.91 5.86
N SER A 58 1.54 -4.60 7.14
CA SER A 58 1.56 -3.22 7.63
C SER A 58 2.67 -2.39 6.97
N LYS A 59 3.86 -2.98 6.72
CA LYS A 59 4.93 -2.31 5.96
C LYS A 59 4.52 -2.04 4.51
N VAL A 60 3.90 -3.02 3.84
CA VAL A 60 3.37 -2.83 2.47
C VAL A 60 2.35 -1.69 2.43
N VAL A 61 1.44 -1.64 3.41
CA VAL A 61 0.47 -0.54 3.55
C VAL A 61 1.17 0.80 3.70
N LYS A 62 2.17 0.93 4.58
CA LYS A 62 2.95 2.18 4.75
C LYS A 62 3.61 2.65 3.45
N TRP A 63 4.22 1.74 2.68
CA TRP A 63 4.75 2.08 1.36
C TRP A 63 3.67 2.51 0.39
N SER A 64 2.52 1.84 0.42
CA SER A 64 1.37 2.16 -0.43
C SER A 64 0.86 3.57 -0.15
N LEU A 65 0.72 3.95 1.12
CA LEU A 65 0.36 5.31 1.52
C LEU A 65 1.39 6.34 1.04
N THR A 66 2.68 6.03 1.20
CA THR A 66 3.77 6.93 0.82
C THR A 66 3.82 7.17 -0.68
N VAL A 67 3.60 6.13 -1.49
CA VAL A 67 3.77 6.19 -2.95
C VAL A 67 2.50 6.60 -3.68
N TYR A 68 1.35 6.02 -3.31
CA TYR A 68 0.10 6.17 -4.06
C TYR A 68 -0.81 7.24 -3.44
N CYS A 69 -0.97 7.28 -2.12
CA CYS A 69 -1.94 8.20 -1.49
C CYS A 69 -1.48 9.65 -1.56
N THR A 70 -0.17 9.90 -1.58
CA THR A 70 0.40 11.24 -1.79
C THR A 70 0.16 11.79 -3.19
N SER A 71 -0.01 10.90 -4.18
CA SER A 71 -0.28 11.27 -5.57
C SER A 71 -1.79 11.35 -5.88
N GLU A 72 -2.62 10.61 -5.14
CA GLU A 72 -4.08 10.57 -5.32
C GLU A 72 -4.82 11.65 -4.51
N MET A 73 -4.17 12.29 -3.52
CA MET A 73 -4.73 13.39 -2.75
C MET A 73 -4.01 14.72 -3.07
N PRO A 74 -4.48 15.53 -4.04
CA PRO A 74 -3.88 16.84 -4.34
C PRO A 74 -4.00 17.89 -3.21
N HIS A 75 -4.45 17.54 -2.00
CA HIS A 75 -4.85 18.49 -0.96
C HIS A 75 -4.48 18.09 0.49
N TYR A 76 -3.34 17.44 0.73
CA TYR A 76 -2.83 17.28 2.12
C TYR A 76 -1.38 17.76 2.33
N TYR A 77 -0.87 18.60 1.42
CA TYR A 77 0.28 19.47 1.70
C TYR A 77 -0.23 20.85 2.09
N GLY A 78 -0.68 20.98 3.33
CA GLY A 78 -1.08 22.27 3.90
C GLY A 78 -1.51 22.12 5.36
N LEU A 79 -0.83 22.86 6.23
CA LEU A 79 -0.93 22.94 7.69
C LEU A 79 -0.09 21.86 8.39
N GLY A 80 1.05 22.15 9.01
CA GLY A 80 1.39 23.36 9.78
C GLY A 80 1.36 23.01 11.25
#